data_AF-A0A2A4RCL7-F1
#
_entry.id   AF-A0A2A4RCL7-F1
#
_cell.length_a   1.000
_cell.length_b   1.000
_cell.length_c   1.000
_cell.angle_alpha   90.00
_cell.angle_beta   90.00
_cell.angle_gamma   90.00
#
_symmetry.space_group_name_H-M   'P 1'
#
loop_
_entity.id
_entity.type
_entity.pdbx_description
1 polymer ?
#
loop_
_entity_poly.entity_id
_entity_poly.type
_entity_poly.pdbx_seq_one_letter_code
_entity_poly.pdbx_strand_id
1 'polypeptide(L)'
;MKQIYLVLIALFISASSFSQLVLTANGSGAVDVSYGASADWSLYNPGADPVVLYMWVDTSMNSQNIFYGDAWGGTLINLTWDGSAHVGTINFNSYNWDNGGVMPTGTTLTDFNLILRNPAGNAQSGNLLATDYTYSVSVLPVEDFENVNINLFSFNNKINIKGLNSNENYSLSIFDTMGRQVKSISSNTDVVDISELHSAVYFLVLETVEGNTIRKKIIKQ
;
A
#
# COMPACT_ATOMS: atom_id res chain seq x y z
N MET A 1 54.39 0.13 6.24
CA MET A 1 53.11 -0.53 6.61
C MET A 1 51.88 0.39 6.46
N LYS A 2 51.81 1.28 5.45
CA LYS A 2 50.64 2.15 5.22
C LYS A 2 49.85 1.81 3.94
N GLN A 3 50.36 0.91 3.09
CA GLN A 3 49.74 0.57 1.81
C GLN A 3 48.79 -0.64 1.87
N ILE A 4 48.86 -1.46 2.93
CA ILE A 4 47.98 -2.65 3.09
C ILE A 4 46.57 -2.27 3.56
N TYR A 5 46.43 -1.22 4.36
CA TYR A 5 45.11 -0.77 4.85
C TYR A 5 44.23 -0.19 3.75
N LEU A 6 44.82 0.41 2.72
CA LEU A 6 44.08 1.03 1.61
C LEU A 6 43.46 -0.02 0.68
N VAL A 7 44.08 -1.20 0.54
CA VAL A 7 43.54 -2.32 -0.24
C VAL A 7 42.37 -3.00 0.49
N LEU A 8 42.44 -3.12 1.82
CA LEU A 8 41.34 -3.67 2.63
C LEU A 8 40.12 -2.75 2.68
N ILE A 9 40.30 -1.43 2.72
CA ILE A 9 39.17 -0.47 2.68
C ILE A 9 38.54 -0.41 1.28
N ALA A 10 39.34 -0.53 0.21
CA ALA A 10 38.80 -0.61 -1.16
C ALA A 10 37.99 -1.91 -1.40
N LEU A 11 38.36 -3.01 -0.74
CA LEU A 11 37.63 -4.29 -0.83
C LEU A 11 36.21 -4.24 -0.22
N PHE A 12 35.96 -3.33 0.74
CA PHE A 12 34.65 -3.17 1.37
C PHE A 12 33.72 -2.19 0.64
N ILE A 13 34.22 -1.39 -0.30
CA ILE A 13 33.42 -0.37 -1.01
C ILE A 13 32.89 -0.89 -2.36
N SER A 14 33.43 -1.99 -2.93
CA SER A 14 33.02 -2.49 -4.24
C SER A 14 32.08 -3.71 -4.23
N ALA A 15 31.52 -4.09 -3.09
CA ALA A 15 30.47 -5.10 -3.03
C ALA A 15 29.08 -4.48 -3.25
N SER A 16 28.90 -3.70 -4.32
CA SER A 16 27.58 -3.63 -4.94
C SER A 16 27.38 -4.98 -5.63
N SER A 17 26.91 -5.97 -4.87
CA SER A 17 26.52 -7.27 -5.40
C SER A 17 25.43 -7.03 -6.43
N PHE A 18 25.81 -7.00 -7.70
CA PHE A 18 24.87 -7.10 -8.80
C PHE A 18 24.30 -8.52 -8.73
N SER A 19 23.25 -8.70 -7.93
CA SER A 19 22.51 -9.95 -7.90
C SER A 19 21.80 -10.13 -9.23
N GLN A 20 21.77 -11.36 -9.72
CA GLN A 20 21.08 -11.68 -10.97
C GLN A 20 19.58 -11.35 -10.91
N LEU A 21 18.97 -11.51 -9.74
CA LEU A 21 17.59 -11.10 -9.43
C LEU A 21 17.61 -10.28 -8.12
N VAL A 22 16.93 -9.14 -8.13
CA VAL A 22 16.76 -8.25 -6.98
C VAL A 22 15.27 -7.99 -6.81
N LEU A 23 14.76 -8.24 -5.60
CA LEU A 23 13.39 -7.95 -5.19
C LEU A 23 13.43 -6.93 -4.06
N THR A 24 12.78 -5.78 -4.26
CA THR A 24 12.78 -4.67 -3.30
C THR A 24 11.36 -4.29 -2.93
N ALA A 25 10.98 -4.47 -1.66
CA ALA A 25 9.70 -4.00 -1.15
C ALA A 25 9.70 -2.46 -1.08
N ASN A 26 8.73 -1.80 -1.72
CA ASN A 26 8.68 -0.33 -1.82
C ASN A 26 7.69 0.34 -0.85
N GLY A 27 7.25 -0.38 0.19
CA GLY A 27 6.41 0.14 1.27
C GLY A 27 4.91 0.23 0.96
N SER A 28 4.51 0.15 -0.30
CA SER A 28 3.11 0.25 -0.74
C SER A 28 2.46 -1.11 -1.01
N GLY A 29 2.93 -2.18 -0.36
CA GLY A 29 2.51 -3.55 -0.69
C GLY A 29 2.94 -3.99 -2.09
N ALA A 30 3.87 -3.25 -2.70
CA ALA A 30 4.46 -3.58 -3.98
C ALA A 30 5.94 -3.96 -3.85
N VAL A 31 6.39 -4.78 -4.78
CA VAL A 31 7.76 -5.28 -4.89
C VAL A 31 8.27 -4.95 -6.27
N ASP A 32 9.35 -4.18 -6.30
CA ASP A 32 10.08 -3.89 -7.51
C ASP A 32 11.03 -5.04 -7.81
N VAL A 33 11.02 -5.45 -9.08
CA VAL A 33 11.77 -6.57 -9.61
C VAL A 33 12.81 -6.03 -10.57
N SER A 34 14.06 -6.47 -10.42
CA SER A 34 15.12 -6.25 -11.41
C SER A 34 15.85 -7.56 -11.69
N TYR A 35 15.94 -7.93 -12.96
CA TYR A 35 16.54 -9.17 -13.41
C TYR A 35 17.55 -8.94 -14.54
N GLY A 36 18.75 -9.53 -14.42
CA GLY A 36 19.78 -9.51 -15.46
C GLY A 36 20.69 -8.27 -15.46
N ALA A 37 20.61 -7.39 -14.46
CA ALA A 37 21.44 -6.19 -14.36
C ALA A 37 22.95 -6.50 -14.30
N SER A 38 23.33 -7.67 -13.80
CA SER A 38 24.71 -8.17 -13.75
C SER A 38 25.21 -8.76 -15.08
N ALA A 39 24.34 -8.87 -16.09
CA ALA A 39 24.54 -9.68 -17.28
C ALA A 39 24.84 -11.18 -17.00
N ASP A 40 24.48 -11.66 -15.80
CA ASP A 40 24.44 -13.07 -15.46
C ASP A 40 23.06 -13.64 -15.83
N TRP A 41 23.04 -14.73 -16.59
CA TRP A 41 21.83 -15.39 -17.09
C TRP A 41 21.70 -16.84 -16.60
N SER A 42 22.39 -17.19 -15.50
CA SER A 42 22.43 -18.56 -14.97
C SER A 42 21.09 -19.06 -14.40
N LEU A 43 20.28 -18.22 -13.75
CA LEU A 43 18.89 -18.54 -13.39
C LEU A 43 17.96 -18.80 -14.59
N TYR A 44 18.02 -17.94 -15.62
CA TYR A 44 17.18 -18.04 -16.82
C TYR A 44 17.71 -17.16 -17.96
N ASN A 45 18.06 -17.73 -19.12
CA ASN A 45 18.47 -16.93 -20.27
C ASN A 45 17.26 -16.63 -21.18
N PRO A 46 16.81 -15.37 -21.28
CA PRO A 46 15.66 -15.03 -22.10
C PRO A 46 15.96 -15.00 -23.60
N GLY A 47 17.23 -14.90 -24.00
CA GLY A 47 17.59 -14.69 -25.40
C GLY A 47 16.90 -13.44 -25.96
N ALA A 48 16.00 -13.63 -26.93
CA ALA A 48 15.19 -12.56 -27.51
C ALA A 48 13.73 -12.56 -27.00
N ASP A 49 13.35 -13.51 -26.15
CA ASP A 49 11.98 -13.64 -25.66
C ASP A 49 11.69 -12.62 -24.55
N PRO A 50 10.44 -12.15 -24.41
CA PRO A 50 10.00 -11.42 -23.24
C PRO A 50 10.19 -12.24 -21.95
N VAL A 51 10.48 -11.55 -20.84
CA VAL A 51 10.55 -12.16 -19.52
C VAL A 51 9.25 -11.90 -18.78
N VAL A 52 8.65 -12.96 -18.25
CA VAL A 52 7.47 -12.88 -17.42
C VAL A 52 7.65 -13.66 -16.13
N LEU A 53 6.92 -13.26 -15.09
CA LEU A 53 6.86 -13.94 -13.81
C LEU A 53 5.59 -14.77 -13.71
N TYR A 54 5.79 -16.01 -13.28
CA TYR A 54 4.75 -16.87 -12.72
C TYR A 54 4.94 -16.93 -11.21
N MET A 55 3.88 -16.76 -10.42
CA MET A 55 3.99 -16.60 -8.97
C MET A 55 2.98 -17.44 -8.17
N TRP A 56 3.34 -17.72 -6.93
CA TRP A 56 2.40 -18.20 -5.91
C TRP A 56 2.89 -17.90 -4.49
N VAL A 57 1.96 -17.84 -3.55
CA VAL A 57 2.17 -17.65 -2.11
C VAL A 57 1.54 -18.83 -1.40
N ASP A 58 2.36 -19.62 -0.73
CA ASP A 58 1.88 -20.74 0.08
C ASP A 58 1.15 -20.24 1.34
N THR A 59 0.31 -21.10 1.92
CA THR A 59 -0.46 -20.76 3.12
C THR A 59 0.43 -20.32 4.29
N SER A 60 1.63 -20.91 4.42
CA SER A 60 2.60 -20.55 5.46
C SER A 60 3.31 -19.21 5.22
N MET A 61 3.17 -18.62 4.03
CA MET A 61 3.89 -17.41 3.63
C MET A 61 3.08 -16.12 3.86
N ASN A 62 1.83 -16.23 4.31
CA ASN A 62 0.99 -15.08 4.58
C ASN A 62 0.17 -15.23 5.88
N SER A 63 -0.15 -14.11 6.52
CA SER A 63 -0.89 -14.10 7.79
C SER A 63 -2.34 -14.59 7.69
N GLN A 64 -2.92 -14.65 6.48
CA GLN A 64 -4.29 -15.14 6.28
C GLN A 64 -4.36 -16.67 6.22
N ASN A 65 -3.22 -17.36 6.09
CA ASN A 65 -3.15 -18.80 5.85
C ASN A 65 -3.92 -19.25 4.59
N ILE A 66 -3.97 -18.41 3.56
CA ILE A 66 -4.64 -18.67 2.29
C ILE A 66 -3.60 -18.97 1.21
N PHE A 67 -3.86 -19.92 0.34
CA PHE A 67 -3.03 -20.12 -0.85
C PHE A 67 -3.43 -19.09 -1.90
N TYR A 68 -2.44 -18.33 -2.40
CA TYR A 68 -2.62 -17.45 -3.55
C TYR A 68 -1.74 -17.97 -4.69
N GLY A 69 -2.29 -18.20 -5.87
CA GLY A 69 -1.47 -18.76 -6.94
C GLY A 69 -2.05 -18.55 -8.30
N ASP A 70 -1.16 -18.30 -9.26
CA ASP A 70 -1.53 -18.17 -10.65
C ASP A 70 -1.73 -19.56 -11.26
N ALA A 71 -2.67 -19.65 -12.20
CA ALA A 71 -2.75 -20.77 -13.11
C ALA A 71 -1.57 -20.69 -14.09
N TRP A 72 -1.05 -21.85 -14.50
CA TRP A 72 0.15 -21.89 -15.36
C TRP A 72 0.04 -21.10 -16.68
N GLY A 73 -1.18 -20.97 -17.21
CA GLY A 73 -1.53 -20.17 -18.39
C GLY A 73 -2.40 -18.96 -18.07
N GLY A 74 -2.43 -18.54 -16.81
CA GLY A 74 -3.23 -17.43 -16.31
C GLY A 74 -2.47 -16.11 -16.34
N THR A 75 -2.68 -15.29 -15.30
CA THR A 75 -2.07 -13.96 -15.23
C THR A 75 -0.55 -14.06 -15.06
N LEU A 76 0.19 -13.29 -15.84
CA LEU A 76 1.65 -13.22 -15.79
C LEU A 76 2.09 -11.77 -15.69
N ILE A 77 3.11 -11.50 -14.87
CA ILE A 77 3.68 -10.17 -14.72
C ILE A 77 4.79 -10.00 -15.75
N ASN A 78 4.64 -9.04 -16.65
CA ASN A 78 5.65 -8.77 -17.68
C ASN A 78 6.78 -7.93 -17.09
N LEU A 79 8.03 -8.32 -17.37
CA LEU A 79 9.20 -7.51 -17.08
C LEU A 79 9.67 -6.83 -18.37
N THR A 80 9.82 -5.51 -18.31
CA THR A 80 10.22 -4.68 -19.45
C THR A 80 11.72 -4.45 -19.41
N TRP A 81 12.40 -4.57 -20.56
CA TRP A 81 13.80 -4.20 -20.65
C TRP A 81 13.96 -2.67 -20.60
N ASP A 82 14.70 -2.15 -19.62
CA ASP A 82 14.92 -0.70 -19.45
C ASP A 82 16.23 -0.18 -20.09
N GLY A 83 16.99 -1.06 -20.74
CA GLY A 83 18.33 -0.78 -21.25
C GLY A 83 19.46 -1.42 -20.43
N SER A 84 19.18 -1.83 -19.20
CA SER A 84 20.14 -2.48 -18.29
C SER A 84 19.62 -3.78 -17.69
N ALA A 85 18.33 -3.88 -17.41
CA ALA A 85 17.71 -5.03 -16.76
C ALA A 85 16.26 -5.22 -17.23
N HIS A 86 15.72 -6.42 -17.02
CA HIS A 86 14.29 -6.65 -17.06
C HIS A 86 13.68 -6.21 -15.74
N VAL A 87 12.82 -5.18 -15.79
CA VAL A 87 12.23 -4.55 -14.61
C VAL A 87 10.71 -4.62 -14.63
N GLY A 88 10.12 -4.69 -13.43
CA GLY A 88 8.67 -4.68 -13.26
C GLY A 88 8.30 -4.48 -11.81
N THR A 89 7.00 -4.33 -11.56
CA THR A 89 6.48 -4.15 -10.20
C THR A 89 5.34 -5.14 -9.98
N ILE A 90 5.42 -5.87 -8.88
CA ILE A 90 4.35 -6.73 -8.37
C ILE A 90 3.59 -5.91 -7.33
N ASN A 91 2.32 -5.59 -7.55
CA ASN A 91 1.50 -4.90 -6.54
C ASN A 91 0.51 -5.87 -5.90
N PHE A 92 0.84 -6.43 -4.74
CA PHE A 92 0.04 -7.46 -4.09
C PHE A 92 -1.33 -6.95 -3.61
N ASN A 93 -1.51 -5.63 -3.43
CA ASN A 93 -2.81 -5.05 -3.04
C ASN A 93 -3.83 -5.07 -4.17
N SER A 94 -3.38 -5.07 -5.43
CA SER A 94 -4.26 -5.04 -6.60
C SER A 94 -4.09 -6.25 -7.51
N TYR A 95 -3.09 -7.09 -7.25
CA TYR A 95 -2.87 -8.31 -8.01
C TYR A 95 -4.00 -9.30 -7.77
N ASN A 96 -4.67 -9.70 -8.85
CA ASN A 96 -5.77 -10.63 -8.82
C ASN A 96 -5.26 -12.03 -9.17
N TRP A 97 -5.04 -12.84 -8.14
CA TRP A 97 -4.57 -14.21 -8.28
C TRP A 97 -5.68 -15.08 -8.86
N ASP A 98 -5.33 -16.00 -9.77
CA ASP A 98 -6.31 -16.94 -10.34
C ASP A 98 -6.94 -17.83 -9.25
N ASN A 99 -6.15 -18.16 -8.23
CA ASN A 99 -6.61 -18.79 -7.00
C ASN A 99 -6.30 -17.86 -5.80
N GLY A 100 -7.28 -17.63 -4.95
CA GLY A 100 -7.17 -16.75 -3.78
C GLY A 100 -7.70 -15.32 -3.98
N GLY A 101 -7.94 -14.89 -5.23
CA GLY A 101 -8.48 -13.55 -5.53
C GLY A 101 -7.47 -12.45 -5.20
N VAL A 102 -7.92 -11.26 -4.78
CA VAL A 102 -7.02 -10.17 -4.36
C VAL A 102 -6.62 -10.35 -2.90
N MET A 103 -5.33 -10.17 -2.58
CA MET A 103 -4.85 -10.27 -1.21
C MET A 103 -5.40 -9.09 -0.36
N PRO A 104 -6.07 -9.34 0.77
CA PRO A 104 -6.61 -8.26 1.61
C PRO A 104 -5.53 -7.35 2.16
N THR A 105 -5.83 -6.07 2.29
CA THR A 105 -4.95 -5.10 2.98
C THR A 105 -4.70 -5.51 4.44
N GLY A 106 -3.57 -5.08 4.99
CA GLY A 106 -3.12 -5.52 6.33
C GLY A 106 -2.58 -6.95 6.39
N THR A 107 -2.61 -7.71 5.29
CA THR A 107 -1.97 -9.04 5.23
C THR A 107 -0.46 -8.90 5.35
N THR A 108 0.15 -9.68 6.24
CA THR A 108 1.61 -9.81 6.29
C THR A 108 2.02 -10.84 5.27
N LEU A 109 2.82 -10.44 4.28
CA LEU A 109 3.48 -11.29 3.32
C LEU A 109 4.92 -11.53 3.79
N THR A 110 5.21 -12.77 4.16
CA THR A 110 6.53 -13.14 4.69
C THR A 110 7.47 -13.64 3.59
N ASP A 111 6.91 -14.22 2.52
CA ASP A 111 7.64 -14.70 1.37
C ASP A 111 6.68 -14.92 0.18
N PHE A 112 7.23 -15.22 -0.98
CA PHE A 112 6.48 -15.75 -2.12
C PHE A 112 7.41 -16.53 -3.05
N ASN A 113 6.83 -17.44 -3.81
CA ASN A 113 7.56 -18.19 -4.83
C ASN A 113 7.35 -17.55 -6.20
N LEU A 114 8.36 -17.67 -7.06
CA LEU A 114 8.31 -17.19 -8.42
C LEU A 114 9.11 -18.07 -9.39
N ILE A 115 8.77 -17.97 -10.67
CA ILE A 115 9.52 -18.54 -11.79
C ILE A 115 9.67 -17.45 -12.86
N LEU A 116 10.90 -17.28 -13.33
CA LEU A 116 11.22 -16.49 -14.52
C LEU A 116 11.00 -17.38 -15.74
N ARG A 117 10.24 -16.92 -16.73
CA ARG A 117 9.97 -17.71 -17.95
C ARG A 117 9.68 -16.84 -19.15
N ASN A 118 9.57 -17.46 -20.32
CA ASN A 118 8.92 -16.84 -21.46
C ASN A 118 7.39 -17.02 -21.39
N PRO A 119 6.62 -16.22 -22.13
CA PRO A 119 5.15 -16.31 -22.12
C PRO A 119 4.64 -17.72 -22.48
N ALA A 120 5.31 -18.39 -23.42
CA ALA A 120 4.95 -19.74 -23.85
C ALA A 120 5.16 -20.81 -22.76
N GLY A 121 6.01 -20.56 -21.76
CA GLY A 121 6.31 -21.49 -20.67
C GLY A 121 7.13 -22.72 -21.06
N ASN A 122 7.81 -22.68 -22.20
CA ASN A 122 8.70 -23.76 -22.65
C ASN A 122 10.18 -23.51 -22.29
N ALA A 123 10.51 -22.32 -21.78
CA ALA A 123 11.80 -21.98 -21.21
C ALA A 123 11.61 -21.21 -19.90
N GLN A 124 12.27 -21.66 -18.84
CA GLN A 124 12.07 -21.14 -17.49
C GLN A 124 13.22 -21.42 -16.52
N SER A 125 13.25 -20.70 -15.41
CA SER A 125 14.05 -21.02 -14.23
C SER A 125 13.48 -22.21 -13.45
N GLY A 126 14.22 -22.67 -12.44
CA GLY A 126 13.64 -23.45 -11.36
C GLY A 126 12.70 -22.62 -10.49
N ASN A 127 12.11 -23.25 -9.46
CA ASN A 127 11.34 -22.54 -8.44
C ASN A 127 12.29 -21.67 -7.61
N LEU A 128 11.97 -20.39 -7.52
CA LEU A 128 12.75 -19.39 -6.79
C LEU A 128 11.93 -18.91 -5.60
N LEU A 129 12.58 -18.75 -4.45
CA LEU A 129 11.98 -18.18 -3.25
C LEU A 129 12.40 -16.73 -3.11
N ALA A 130 11.46 -15.80 -2.89
CA ALA A 130 11.75 -14.38 -2.96
C ALA A 130 12.79 -13.93 -1.92
N THR A 131 12.74 -14.49 -0.70
CA THR A 131 13.71 -14.18 0.37
C THR A 131 15.17 -14.50 0.03
N ASP A 132 15.44 -15.39 -0.94
CA ASP A 132 16.79 -15.65 -1.45
C ASP A 132 17.33 -14.48 -2.32
N TYR A 133 16.46 -13.56 -2.76
CA TYR A 133 16.75 -12.49 -3.72
C TYR A 133 16.42 -11.10 -3.16
N THR A 134 16.95 -10.81 -1.97
CA THR A 134 16.85 -9.51 -1.26
C THR A 134 15.46 -9.08 -0.82
N TYR A 135 14.42 -9.86 -1.08
CA TYR A 135 13.10 -9.59 -0.55
C TYR A 135 13.11 -9.65 0.98
N SER A 136 12.42 -8.69 1.60
CA SER A 136 12.16 -8.68 3.04
C SER A 136 10.66 -8.67 3.28
N VAL A 137 10.24 -9.31 4.38
CA VAL A 137 8.85 -9.34 4.88
C VAL A 137 8.20 -7.97 4.75
N SER A 138 6.98 -7.94 4.19
CA SER A 138 6.20 -6.73 3.97
C SER A 138 4.79 -6.89 4.53
N VAL A 139 4.26 -5.84 5.14
CA VAL A 139 2.85 -5.77 5.51
C VAL A 139 2.15 -4.95 4.44
N LEU A 140 1.10 -5.53 3.83
CA LEU A 140 0.28 -4.83 2.87
C LEU A 140 -0.35 -3.61 3.54
N PRO A 141 -0.15 -2.39 3.01
CA PRO A 141 -0.72 -1.20 3.61
C PRO A 141 -2.24 -1.33 3.63
N VAL A 142 -2.84 -0.92 4.74
CA VAL A 142 -4.25 -0.55 4.75
C VAL A 142 -4.37 0.70 3.90
N GLU A 143 -5.42 0.83 3.07
CA GLU A 143 -5.71 2.12 2.46
C GLU A 143 -5.64 3.16 3.58
N ASP A 144 -4.68 4.09 3.45
CA ASP A 144 -4.63 5.22 4.35
C ASP A 144 -6.02 5.84 4.26
N PHE A 145 -6.74 5.87 5.39
CA PHE A 145 -7.87 6.76 5.50
C PHE A 145 -7.30 8.13 5.15
N GLU A 146 -7.67 8.69 3.99
CA GLU A 146 -7.29 10.06 3.69
C GLU A 146 -7.64 10.86 4.94
N ASN A 147 -6.62 11.44 5.57
CA ASN A 147 -6.82 12.33 6.71
C ASN A 147 -7.51 13.56 6.14
N VAL A 148 -8.82 13.47 5.90
CA VAL A 148 -9.64 14.60 5.52
C VAL A 148 -9.53 15.55 6.69
N ASN A 149 -8.80 16.64 6.46
CA ASN A 149 -8.38 17.56 7.51
C ASN A 149 -9.55 18.50 7.87
N ILE A 150 -10.74 17.92 8.08
CA ILE A 150 -11.93 18.63 8.48
C ILE A 150 -11.85 18.93 9.97
N ASN A 151 -11.89 20.22 10.30
CA ASN A 151 -11.82 20.70 11.67
C ASN A 151 -13.09 21.45 12.03
N LEU A 152 -13.74 21.00 13.11
CA LEU A 152 -14.91 21.63 13.72
C LEU A 152 -14.48 22.49 14.91
N PHE A 153 -14.97 23.71 15.08
CA PHE A 153 -14.74 24.46 16.32
C PHE A 153 -15.87 25.44 16.61
N SER A 154 -16.15 25.67 17.90
CA SER A 154 -17.20 26.58 18.33
C SER A 154 -16.63 27.94 18.74
N PHE A 155 -17.22 29.01 18.24
CA PHE A 155 -16.90 30.39 18.66
C PHE A 155 -18.15 31.27 18.46
N ASN A 156 -18.46 32.16 19.41
CA ASN A 156 -19.58 33.10 19.35
C ASN A 156 -20.92 32.49 18.90
N ASN A 157 -21.39 31.45 19.62
CA ASN A 157 -22.64 30.74 19.32
C ASN A 157 -22.72 30.13 17.91
N LYS A 158 -21.57 29.86 17.29
CA LYS A 158 -21.48 29.24 15.97
C LYS A 158 -20.52 28.08 15.99
N ILE A 159 -20.85 27.02 15.26
CA ILE A 159 -19.91 25.98 14.87
C ILE A 159 -19.35 26.37 13.51
N ASN A 160 -18.02 26.41 13.43
CA ASN A 160 -17.29 26.65 12.20
C ASN A 160 -16.67 25.33 11.74
N ILE A 161 -16.79 25.05 10.45
CA ILE A 161 -16.26 23.87 9.79
C ILE A 161 -15.20 24.35 8.81
N LYS A 162 -14.01 23.78 8.86
CA LYS A 162 -12.92 24.04 7.90
C LYS A 162 -12.49 22.75 7.27
N GLY A 163 -12.02 22.80 6.03
CA GLY A 163 -11.51 21.64 5.31
C GLY A 163 -12.55 20.89 4.47
N LEU A 164 -13.78 21.42 4.36
CA LEU A 164 -14.74 20.96 3.35
C LEU A 164 -14.39 21.56 1.99
N ASN A 165 -14.71 20.83 0.92
CA ASN A 165 -14.66 21.36 -0.43
C ASN A 165 -15.74 22.43 -0.64
N SER A 166 -15.50 23.38 -1.55
CA SER A 166 -16.46 24.44 -1.87
C SER A 166 -17.82 23.84 -2.29
N ASN A 167 -18.88 24.14 -1.53
CA ASN A 167 -20.25 23.64 -1.70
C ASN A 167 -20.44 22.13 -1.40
N GLU A 168 -19.52 21.50 -0.67
CA GLU A 168 -19.71 20.14 -0.20
C GLU A 168 -20.90 20.05 0.77
N ASN A 169 -21.86 19.18 0.46
CA ASN A 169 -22.99 18.93 1.34
C ASN A 169 -22.56 18.03 2.51
N TYR A 170 -23.07 18.32 3.70
CA TYR A 170 -22.84 17.51 4.89
C TYR A 170 -24.10 17.43 5.77
N SER A 171 -24.10 16.44 6.66
CA SER A 171 -25.03 16.29 7.78
C SER A 171 -24.27 16.54 9.08
N LEU A 172 -24.78 17.43 9.93
CA LEU A 172 -24.25 17.69 11.27
C LEU A 172 -25.30 17.33 12.32
N SER A 173 -24.98 16.35 13.15
CA SER A 173 -25.78 15.97 14.32
C SER A 173 -25.08 16.45 15.60
N ILE A 174 -25.86 17.05 16.49
CA ILE A 174 -25.40 17.56 17.79
C ILE A 174 -26.08 16.74 18.88
N PHE A 175 -25.29 16.17 19.79
CA PHE A 175 -25.75 15.35 20.90
C PHE A 175 -25.36 15.98 22.23
N ASP A 176 -26.25 15.85 23.23
CA ASP A 176 -25.93 16.20 24.61
C ASP A 176 -25.10 15.10 25.30
N THR A 177 -24.71 15.34 26.56
CA THR A 177 -23.92 14.39 27.35
C THR A 177 -24.65 13.09 27.70
N MET A 178 -25.96 13.02 27.47
CA MET A 178 -26.75 11.81 27.64
C MET A 178 -26.89 11.02 26.34
N GLY A 179 -26.27 11.48 25.25
CA GLY A 179 -26.34 10.86 23.93
C GLY A 179 -27.65 11.16 23.19
N ARG A 180 -28.48 12.09 23.68
CA ARG A 180 -29.69 12.51 22.97
C ARG A 180 -29.32 13.53 21.91
N GLN A 181 -29.83 13.33 20.70
CA GLN A 181 -29.67 14.29 19.61
C GLN A 181 -30.52 15.53 19.87
N VAL A 182 -29.87 16.68 20.01
CA VAL A 182 -30.51 17.99 20.27
C VAL A 182 -30.69 18.82 19.00
N LYS A 183 -29.91 18.54 17.95
CA LYS A 183 -30.03 19.21 16.65
C LYS A 183 -29.55 18.31 15.51
N SER A 184 -30.18 18.45 14.35
CA SER A 184 -29.72 17.88 13.08
C SER A 184 -29.79 18.95 12.02
N ILE A 185 -28.73 19.10 11.24
CA ILE A 185 -28.64 20.07 10.15
C ILE A 185 -28.11 19.34 8.92
N SER A 186 -28.69 19.61 7.76
CA SER A 186 -28.08 19.30 6.47
C SER A 186 -27.81 20.62 5.77
N SER A 187 -26.54 20.87 5.43
CA SER A 187 -26.12 22.14 4.85
C SER A 187 -24.88 21.94 3.97
N ASN A 188 -24.51 22.99 3.24
CA ASN A 188 -23.24 23.13 2.53
C ASN A 188 -22.49 24.40 2.99
N THR A 189 -22.91 24.98 4.12
CA THR A 189 -22.31 26.19 4.69
C THR A 189 -21.27 25.83 5.73
N ASP A 190 -20.14 26.54 5.75
CA ASP A 190 -19.07 26.32 6.74
C ASP A 190 -19.43 26.77 8.17
N VAL A 191 -20.60 27.39 8.34
CA VAL A 191 -21.04 27.98 9.60
C VAL A 191 -22.44 27.51 9.95
N VAL A 192 -22.60 27.09 11.20
CA VAL A 192 -23.87 26.65 11.79
C VAL A 192 -24.13 27.47 13.05
N ASP A 193 -25.32 28.08 13.13
CA ASP A 193 -25.78 28.76 14.35
C ASP A 193 -26.24 27.74 15.40
N ILE A 194 -25.81 27.94 16.65
CA ILE A 194 -26.18 27.15 17.83
C ILE A 194 -26.59 28.05 19.01
N SER A 195 -27.06 29.26 18.72
CA SER A 195 -27.50 30.23 19.72
C SER A 195 -28.70 29.75 20.55
N GLU A 196 -29.51 28.84 20.01
CA GLU A 196 -30.64 28.25 20.72
C GLU A 196 -30.25 27.17 21.75
N LEU A 197 -29.03 26.64 21.68
CA LEU A 197 -28.55 25.65 22.64
C LEU A 197 -28.17 26.32 23.97
N HIS A 198 -28.28 25.58 25.08
CA HIS A 198 -27.82 26.06 26.38
C HIS A 198 -26.29 25.92 26.52
N SER A 199 -25.70 26.60 27.49
CA SER A 199 -24.29 26.45 27.82
C SER A 199 -24.03 25.07 28.44
N ALA A 200 -23.35 24.19 27.70
CA ALA A 200 -23.09 22.81 28.06
C ALA A 200 -21.99 22.18 27.18
N VAL A 201 -21.65 20.93 27.46
CA VAL A 201 -20.80 20.09 26.61
C VAL A 201 -21.68 19.40 25.57
N TYR A 202 -21.24 19.42 24.30
CA TYR A 202 -21.91 18.74 23.20
C TYR A 202 -20.94 17.88 22.40
N PHE A 203 -21.47 16.81 21.83
CA PHE A 203 -20.78 15.97 20.86
C PHE A 203 -21.35 16.24 19.47
N LEU A 204 -20.45 16.48 18.52
CA LEU A 204 -20.74 16.75 17.12
C LEU A 204 -20.39 15.50 16.32
N VAL A 205 -21.27 15.13 15.40
CA VAL A 205 -21.01 14.14 14.35
C VAL A 205 -21.29 14.82 13.03
N LEU A 206 -20.24 15.01 12.22
CA LEU A 206 -20.34 15.53 10.87
C LEU A 206 -20.11 14.40 9.89
N GLU A 207 -21.03 14.23 8.95
CA GLU A 207 -20.96 13.23 7.88
C GLU A 207 -21.02 13.94 6.53
N THR A 208 -20.02 13.73 5.66
CA THR A 208 -20.06 14.25 4.29
C THR A 208 -20.69 13.24 3.33
N VAL A 209 -21.12 13.70 2.15
CA VAL A 209 -21.68 12.82 1.12
C VAL A 209 -20.68 11.77 0.64
N GLU A 210 -19.39 12.06 0.76
CA GLU A 210 -18.28 11.15 0.40
C GLU A 210 -18.04 10.06 1.46
N GLY A 211 -18.81 10.05 2.55
CA GLY A 211 -18.73 9.04 3.62
C GLY A 211 -17.78 9.41 4.76
N ASN A 212 -17.15 10.58 4.71
CA ASN A 212 -16.25 11.05 5.77
C ASN A 212 -17.05 11.35 7.04
N THR A 213 -16.65 10.76 8.16
CA THR A 213 -17.29 10.98 9.46
C THR A 213 -16.31 11.61 10.45
N ILE A 214 -16.58 12.83 10.90
CA ILE A 214 -15.81 13.52 11.95
C ILE A 214 -16.63 13.59 13.23
N ARG A 215 -16.00 13.20 14.34
CA ARG A 215 -16.60 13.32 15.68
C ARG A 215 -15.80 14.30 16.52
N LYS A 216 -16.48 15.26 17.16
CA LYS A 216 -15.79 16.24 18.01
C LYS A 216 -16.59 16.63 19.25
N LYS A 217 -15.88 16.86 20.35
CA LYS A 217 -16.44 17.46 21.56
C LYS A 217 -16.26 18.98 21.54
N ILE A 218 -17.32 19.72 21.84
CA ILE A 218 -17.28 21.17 22.05
C ILE A 218 -17.85 21.55 23.40
N ILE A 219 -17.44 22.72 23.91
CA ILE A 219 -18.02 23.35 25.08
C ILE A 219 -18.69 24.63 24.59
N LYS A 220 -20.01 24.68 24.68
CA LYS A 220 -20.75 25.92 24.45
C LYS A 220 -20.75 26.72 25.74
N GLN A 221 -20.23 27.94 25.66
CA GLN A 221 -20.31 28.95 26.71
C GLN A 221 -21.59 29.77 26.58
#